data_AF-A0A0D8L6B5-F1
#
_entry.id   AF-A0A0D8L6B5-F1
#
_cell.length_a   1.000
_cell.length_b   1.000
_cell.length_c   1.000
_cell.angle_alpha   90.00
_cell.angle_beta   90.00
_cell.angle_gamma   90.00
#
_symmetry.space_group_name_H-M   'P 1'
#
loop_
_entity.id
_entity.type
_entity.pdbx_description
1 polymer ?
#
loop_
_entity_poly.entity_id
_entity_poly.type
_entity_poly.pdbx_seq_one_letter_code
_entity_poly.pdbx_strand_id
1 'polypeptide(L)'
;MIARLSPAVPITAVIHHRRHSRAVKHKRLPDKTHKGEGFNELRFEDENGKQQVFIHAQRDMDTVVLNDRSTLVKANHSERIEKDQSMTVLGHRTEVIEENNSETVGKHKTVAVGNTLSVTAGDVIELRCGASVLRMDSAGRVTINGTEFSFEASGPVQITGKDVDIN
;
A
#
# COMPACT_ATOMS: atom_id res chain seq x y z
N MET A 1 13.93 -40.62 38.99
CA MET A 1 12.76 -40.63 38.09
C MET A 1 13.06 -39.65 36.97
N ILE A 2 13.60 -40.13 35.84
CA ILE A 2 14.12 -39.28 34.76
C ILE A 2 13.16 -39.39 33.59
N ALA A 3 12.43 -38.30 33.30
CA ALA A 3 11.63 -38.17 32.09
C ALA A 3 12.57 -38.01 30.89
N ARG A 4 12.56 -38.97 29.95
CA ARG A 4 13.23 -38.81 28.65
C ARG A 4 12.18 -38.48 27.60
N LEU A 5 12.40 -37.33 26.95
CA LEU A 5 11.63 -36.83 25.81
C LEU A 5 11.59 -37.86 24.68
N SER A 6 10.42 -38.02 24.08
CA SER A 6 10.21 -38.76 22.84
C SER A 6 10.90 -38.02 21.68
N PRO A 7 11.65 -38.70 20.79
CA PRO A 7 12.24 -38.05 19.62
C PRO A 7 11.15 -37.66 18.62
N ALA A 8 11.20 -36.41 18.15
CA ALA A 8 10.37 -35.90 17.08
C ALA A 8 10.63 -36.67 15.78
N VAL A 9 9.55 -37.05 15.09
CA VAL A 9 9.59 -37.70 13.78
C VAL A 9 10.00 -36.67 12.72
N PRO A 10 11.09 -36.85 11.96
CA PRO A 10 11.39 -35.96 10.84
C PRO A 10 10.48 -36.32 9.65
N ILE A 11 9.56 -35.44 9.28
CA ILE A 11 8.83 -35.56 8.00
C ILE A 11 9.69 -34.88 6.93
N THR A 12 10.57 -35.66 6.31
CA THR A 12 11.19 -35.29 5.04
C THR A 12 10.17 -35.51 3.93
N ALA A 13 9.54 -34.43 3.44
CA ALA A 13 8.73 -34.51 2.22
C ALA A 13 9.68 -34.63 1.01
N VAL A 14 9.94 -35.86 0.57
CA VAL A 14 10.72 -36.16 -0.64
C VAL A 14 9.86 -35.87 -1.86
N ILE A 15 10.27 -34.90 -2.69
CA ILE A 15 9.66 -34.66 -4.00
C ILE A 15 10.16 -35.75 -4.96
N HIS A 16 9.33 -36.76 -5.24
CA HIS A 16 9.60 -37.72 -6.32
C HIS A 16 9.32 -37.06 -7.68
N HIS A 17 10.37 -36.60 -8.38
CA HIS A 17 10.30 -36.30 -9.80
C HIS A 17 10.34 -37.61 -10.61
N ARG A 18 9.18 -38.21 -10.92
CA ARG A 18 9.10 -39.24 -11.98
C ARG A 18 9.19 -38.57 -13.35
N ARG A 19 10.29 -38.80 -14.07
CA ARG A 19 10.39 -38.55 -15.52
C ARG A 19 9.58 -39.61 -16.26
N HIS A 20 8.62 -39.21 -17.09
CA HIS A 20 8.40 -39.71 -18.46
C HIS A 20 7.07 -39.19 -19.06
N SER A 21 7.14 -38.92 -20.37
CA SER A 21 6.08 -38.78 -21.39
C SER A 21 5.38 -37.41 -21.59
N ARG A 22 5.51 -36.94 -22.84
CA ARG A 22 4.91 -35.73 -23.44
C ARG A 22 3.40 -35.65 -23.19
N ALA A 23 3.01 -34.67 -22.40
CA ALA A 23 1.74 -33.95 -22.42
C ALA A 23 1.98 -32.70 -21.55
N VAL A 24 1.45 -31.54 -21.91
CA VAL A 24 1.50 -30.33 -21.06
C VAL A 24 0.65 -30.62 -19.82
N LYS A 25 1.26 -31.27 -18.83
CA LYS A 25 0.62 -31.62 -17.56
C LYS A 25 0.82 -30.43 -16.63
N HIS A 26 -0.28 -29.76 -16.32
CA HIS A 26 -0.34 -28.65 -15.36
C HIS A 26 0.45 -29.02 -14.09
N LYS A 27 1.41 -28.19 -13.70
CA LYS A 27 2.23 -28.43 -12.50
C LYS A 27 1.53 -27.78 -11.31
N ARG A 28 0.76 -28.59 -10.57
CA ARG A 28 0.03 -28.18 -9.35
C ARG A 28 0.62 -28.90 -8.14
N LEU A 29 0.78 -28.20 -7.03
CA LEU A 29 1.15 -28.76 -5.73
C LEU A 29 0.03 -28.48 -4.72
N PRO A 30 -1.10 -29.22 -4.78
CA PRO A 30 -2.17 -29.06 -3.81
C PRO A 30 -1.89 -29.89 -2.55
N ASP A 31 -2.24 -29.35 -1.39
CA ASP A 31 -2.29 -30.11 -0.13
C ASP A 31 -3.61 -29.85 0.60
N LYS A 32 -4.20 -30.91 1.17
CA LYS A 32 -5.42 -30.78 1.98
C LYS A 32 -5.02 -30.36 3.39
N THR A 33 -5.83 -29.53 4.03
CA THR A 33 -5.62 -29.22 5.45
C THR A 33 -5.55 -30.51 6.26
N HIS A 34 -4.46 -30.72 7.00
CA HIS A 34 -4.31 -31.90 7.85
C HIS A 34 -5.37 -31.89 8.95
N LYS A 35 -6.24 -32.90 8.97
CA LYS A 35 -7.35 -33.04 9.94
C LYS A 35 -8.30 -31.82 9.96
N GLY A 36 -8.52 -31.21 8.81
CA GLY A 36 -9.46 -30.10 8.66
C GLY A 36 -9.94 -29.93 7.23
N GLU A 37 -10.77 -28.93 7.01
CA GLU A 37 -11.23 -28.52 5.69
C GLU A 37 -10.29 -27.45 5.09
N GLY A 38 -10.32 -27.30 3.76
CA GLY A 38 -9.48 -26.34 3.03
C GLY A 38 -8.23 -26.93 2.39
N PHE A 39 -7.42 -26.07 1.77
CA PHE A 39 -6.22 -26.47 1.05
C PHE A 39 -5.23 -25.32 0.85
N ASN A 40 -3.95 -25.67 0.67
CA ASN A 40 -2.94 -24.77 0.13
C ASN A 40 -2.63 -25.18 -1.31
N GLU A 41 -2.31 -24.21 -2.17
CA GLU A 41 -2.04 -24.50 -3.58
C GLU A 41 -0.98 -23.56 -4.16
N LEU A 42 -0.02 -24.17 -4.85
CA LEU A 42 0.81 -23.50 -5.86
C LEU A 42 0.51 -24.15 -7.23
N ARG A 43 0.05 -23.34 -8.20
CA ARG A 43 -0.32 -23.81 -9.54
C ARG A 43 0.35 -22.98 -10.63
N PHE A 44 0.84 -23.67 -11.65
CA PHE A 44 1.32 -23.09 -12.90
C PHE A 44 0.43 -23.53 -14.06
N GLU A 45 -0.13 -22.56 -14.77
CA GLU A 45 -0.85 -22.69 -16.04
C GLU A 45 0.03 -22.17 -17.18
N ASP A 46 0.13 -22.95 -18.26
CA ASP A 46 1.01 -22.66 -19.40
C ASP A 46 0.27 -22.76 -20.76
N GLU A 47 -1.07 -22.86 -20.74
CA GLU A 47 -1.87 -22.74 -21.95
C GLU A 47 -1.67 -21.35 -22.58
N ASN A 48 -1.44 -21.33 -23.90
CA ASN A 48 -1.16 -20.11 -24.64
C ASN A 48 -2.28 -19.07 -24.49
N GLY A 49 -1.94 -17.89 -23.97
CA GLY A 49 -2.89 -16.79 -23.74
C GLY A 49 -3.66 -16.88 -22.42
N LYS A 50 -3.40 -17.91 -21.59
CA LYS A 50 -4.03 -18.10 -20.27
C LYS A 50 -3.01 -18.40 -19.17
N GLN A 51 -1.73 -18.13 -19.42
CA GLN A 51 -0.68 -18.45 -18.47
C GLN A 51 -0.90 -17.76 -17.12
N GLN A 52 -0.70 -18.51 -16.04
CA GLN A 52 -0.96 -18.03 -14.69
C GLN A 52 -0.07 -18.74 -13.68
N VAL A 53 0.42 -17.99 -12.69
CA VAL A 53 0.86 -18.55 -11.41
C VAL A 53 -0.18 -18.20 -10.36
N PHE A 54 -0.70 -19.21 -9.66
CA PHE A 54 -1.67 -19.05 -8.58
C PHE A 54 -1.08 -19.57 -7.28
N ILE A 55 -1.18 -18.75 -6.24
CA ILE A 55 -0.74 -19.09 -4.88
C ILE A 55 -1.93 -18.86 -3.95
N HIS A 56 -2.29 -19.90 -3.20
CA HIS A 56 -3.34 -19.86 -2.19
C HIS A 56 -2.79 -20.36 -0.87
N ALA A 57 -2.90 -19.52 0.17
CA ALA A 57 -2.63 -19.88 1.55
C ALA A 57 -3.95 -19.89 2.32
N GLN A 58 -4.25 -21.00 3.01
CA GLN A 58 -5.52 -21.17 3.72
C GLN A 58 -5.65 -20.29 4.97
N ARG A 59 -4.53 -19.89 5.57
CA ARG A 59 -4.51 -19.14 6.84
C ARG A 59 -3.49 -18.00 6.82
N ASP A 60 -2.21 -18.35 6.90
CA ASP A 60 -1.12 -17.39 6.97
C ASP A 60 -0.21 -17.57 5.74
N MET A 61 0.28 -16.46 5.19
CA MET A 61 1.35 -16.46 4.19
C MET A 61 2.45 -15.52 4.65
N ASP A 62 3.59 -16.09 5.05
CA ASP A 62 4.79 -15.32 5.36
C ASP A 62 5.70 -15.26 4.14
N THR A 63 6.22 -14.07 3.84
CA THR A 63 7.29 -13.91 2.85
C THR A 63 8.45 -13.17 3.49
N VAL A 64 9.58 -13.87 3.65
CA VAL A 64 10.82 -13.30 4.17
C VAL A 64 11.85 -13.24 3.05
N VAL A 65 12.38 -12.05 2.79
CA VAL A 65 13.46 -11.83 1.83
C VAL A 65 14.62 -11.19 2.59
N LEU A 66 15.75 -11.88 2.64
CA LEU A 66 16.91 -11.49 3.48
C LEU A 66 17.78 -10.38 2.86
N ASN A 67 17.53 -10.06 1.60
CA ASN A 67 18.25 -9.02 0.87
C ASN A 67 17.22 -8.19 0.08
N ASP A 68 17.22 -8.29 -1.25
CA ASP A 68 16.39 -7.44 -2.10
C ASP A 68 15.17 -8.19 -2.66
N ARG A 69 14.01 -7.50 -2.66
CA ARG A 69 12.83 -7.91 -3.42
C ARG A 69 12.55 -6.86 -4.49
N SER A 70 12.49 -7.29 -5.75
CA SER A 70 11.98 -6.48 -6.86
C SER A 70 10.68 -7.07 -7.38
N THR A 71 9.73 -6.22 -7.78
CA THR A 71 8.46 -6.62 -8.40
C THR A 71 8.22 -5.72 -9.60
N LEU A 72 8.07 -6.32 -10.79
CA LEU A 72 7.67 -5.63 -12.01
C LEU A 72 6.35 -6.21 -12.50
N VAL A 73 5.33 -5.37 -12.58
CA VAL A 73 4.02 -5.72 -13.16
C VAL A 73 3.84 -4.84 -14.40
N LYS A 74 3.78 -5.46 -15.59
CA LYS A 74 3.69 -4.74 -16.86
C LYS A 74 2.29 -4.24 -17.22
N ALA A 75 1.28 -4.75 -16.52
CA ALA A 75 -0.10 -4.35 -16.68
C ALA A 75 -0.60 -3.82 -15.32
N ASN A 76 -1.62 -4.45 -14.74
CA ASN A 76 -2.28 -3.93 -13.54
C ASN A 76 -1.87 -4.72 -12.29
N HIS A 77 -1.71 -4.01 -11.17
CA HIS A 77 -1.66 -4.58 -9.83
C HIS A 77 -2.93 -4.19 -9.07
N SER A 78 -3.58 -5.16 -8.43
CA SER A 78 -4.75 -4.93 -7.57
C SER A 78 -4.52 -5.67 -6.27
N GLU A 79 -4.71 -4.97 -5.16
CA GLU A 79 -4.60 -5.51 -3.81
C GLU A 79 -5.86 -5.16 -3.03
N ARG A 80 -6.38 -6.12 -2.26
CA ARG A 80 -7.55 -5.91 -1.40
C ARG A 80 -7.27 -6.51 -0.03
N ILE A 81 -7.36 -5.67 0.99
CA ILE A 81 -7.19 -6.05 2.39
C ILE A 81 -8.55 -5.85 3.07
N GLU A 82 -9.15 -6.93 3.60
CA GLU A 82 -10.48 -6.89 4.23
C GLU A 82 -10.47 -6.31 5.66
N LYS A 83 -9.28 -6.22 6.26
CA LYS A 83 -9.07 -5.72 7.61
C LYS A 83 -8.01 -4.63 7.61
N ASP A 84 -6.88 -4.87 8.27
CA ASP A 84 -5.86 -3.87 8.53
C ASP A 84 -4.61 -4.11 7.68
N GLN A 85 -4.03 -3.03 7.16
CA GLN A 85 -2.72 -3.02 6.50
C GLN A 85 -1.78 -2.13 7.31
N SER A 86 -0.63 -2.67 7.68
CA SER A 86 0.46 -1.93 8.33
C SER A 86 1.70 -2.00 7.47
N MET A 87 2.35 -0.86 7.23
CA MET A 87 3.59 -0.78 6.47
C MET A 87 4.61 0.07 7.22
N THR A 88 5.79 -0.50 7.45
CA THR A 88 6.92 0.18 8.07
C THR A 88 8.08 0.20 7.08
N VAL A 89 8.56 1.39 6.74
CA VAL A 89 9.77 1.60 5.95
C VAL A 89 10.76 2.32 6.85
N LEU A 90 11.85 1.63 7.23
CA LEU A 90 12.86 2.18 8.13
C LEU A 90 13.79 3.19 7.46
N GLY A 91 13.98 3.04 6.14
CA GLY A 91 14.72 3.98 5.31
C GLY A 91 13.80 4.99 4.64
N HIS A 92 13.96 5.15 3.33
CA HIS A 92 13.20 6.11 2.53
C HIS A 92 12.09 5.42 1.73
N ARG A 93 10.91 6.06 1.65
CA ARG A 93 9.86 5.73 0.68
C ARG A 93 9.85 6.81 -0.40
N THR A 94 9.96 6.39 -1.65
CA THR A 94 9.75 7.26 -2.83
C THR A 94 8.64 6.64 -3.66
N GLU A 95 7.72 7.48 -4.12
CA GLU A 95 6.58 7.06 -4.93
C GLU A 95 6.43 8.03 -6.10
N VAL A 96 6.33 7.50 -7.30
CA VAL A 96 6.15 8.27 -8.54
C VAL A 96 4.91 7.73 -9.23
N ILE A 97 3.92 8.60 -9.40
CA ILE A 97 2.69 8.33 -10.15
C ILE A 97 2.70 9.29 -11.33
N GLU A 98 2.76 8.75 -12.56
CA GLU A 98 2.87 9.58 -13.77
C GLU A 98 1.56 10.26 -14.15
N GLU A 99 0.43 9.67 -13.76
CA GLU A 99 -0.90 10.23 -13.98
C GLU A 99 -1.56 10.64 -12.65
N ASN A 100 -2.66 9.99 -12.28
CA ASN A 100 -3.51 10.43 -11.18
C ASN A 100 -3.28 9.59 -9.91
N ASN A 101 -3.15 10.27 -8.77
CA ASN A 101 -3.22 9.65 -7.45
C ASN A 101 -4.52 10.11 -6.75
N SER A 102 -5.36 9.16 -6.33
CA SER A 102 -6.61 9.43 -5.62
C SER A 102 -6.66 8.64 -4.32
N GLU A 103 -7.01 9.32 -3.24
CA GLU A 103 -7.11 8.74 -1.91
C GLU A 103 -8.45 9.11 -1.28
N THR A 104 -9.19 8.11 -0.80
CA THR A 104 -10.44 8.31 -0.06
C THR A 104 -10.31 7.70 1.32
N VAL A 105 -10.54 8.50 2.36
CA VAL A 105 -10.49 8.07 3.75
C VAL A 105 -11.87 8.28 4.38
N GLY A 106 -12.49 7.20 4.84
CA GLY A 106 -13.88 7.25 5.34
C GLY A 106 -14.05 7.91 6.72
N LYS A 107 -12.97 8.08 7.49
CA LYS A 107 -13.00 8.72 8.82
C LYS A 107 -11.91 9.78 8.96
N HIS A 108 -10.73 9.40 9.46
CA HIS A 108 -9.67 10.34 9.81
C HIS A 108 -8.39 10.04 9.05
N LYS A 109 -7.76 11.10 8.52
CA LYS A 109 -6.40 11.07 7.97
C LYS A 109 -5.49 11.89 8.87
N THR A 110 -4.41 11.29 9.34
CA THR A 110 -3.38 11.97 10.15
C THR A 110 -2.07 11.95 9.39
N VAL A 111 -1.45 13.11 9.24
CA VAL A 111 -0.12 13.28 8.66
C VAL A 111 0.76 13.98 9.68
N ALA A 112 1.72 13.26 10.24
CA ALA A 112 2.70 13.80 11.18
C ALA A 112 4.09 13.79 10.52
N VAL A 113 4.69 14.98 10.38
CA VAL A 113 6.01 15.15 9.77
C VAL A 113 6.91 15.83 10.80
N GLY A 114 8.06 15.22 11.09
CA GLY A 114 8.97 15.72 12.13
C GLY A 114 9.65 17.05 11.78
N ASN A 115 9.83 17.33 10.49
CA ASN A 115 10.51 18.52 9.99
C ASN A 115 9.60 19.25 8.99
N THR A 116 9.84 19.11 7.69
CA THR A 116 9.15 19.90 6.65
C THR A 116 8.15 19.06 5.87
N LEU A 117 6.90 19.54 5.77
CA LEU A 117 5.93 19.10 4.76
C LEU A 117 5.97 20.09 3.58
N SER A 118 6.41 19.63 2.41
CA SER A 118 6.38 20.42 1.17
C SER A 118 5.29 19.91 0.25
N VAL A 119 4.45 20.82 -0.25
CA VAL A 119 3.42 20.54 -1.26
C VAL A 119 3.65 21.51 -2.41
N THR A 120 3.86 20.98 -3.61
CA THR A 120 4.09 21.76 -4.82
C THR A 120 3.10 21.30 -5.88
N ALA A 121 2.43 22.25 -6.52
CA ALA A 121 1.49 21.98 -7.60
C ALA A 121 1.78 22.93 -8.76
N GLY A 122 1.55 22.46 -9.99
CA GLY A 122 1.73 23.27 -11.20
C GLY A 122 0.63 24.32 -11.37
N ASP A 123 -0.63 23.94 -11.06
CA ASP A 123 -1.79 24.78 -11.32
C ASP A 123 -2.44 25.35 -10.06
N VAL A 124 -2.82 24.49 -9.11
CA VAL A 124 -3.65 24.87 -7.96
C VAL A 124 -3.29 24.04 -6.73
N ILE A 125 -3.26 24.69 -5.57
CA ILE A 125 -3.39 24.05 -4.26
C ILE A 125 -4.71 24.54 -3.65
N GLU A 126 -5.60 23.62 -3.25
CA GLU A 126 -6.87 23.95 -2.60
C GLU A 126 -7.10 23.07 -1.36
N LEU A 127 -7.37 23.71 -0.22
CA LEU A 127 -7.83 23.08 1.01
C LEU A 127 -9.25 23.55 1.28
N ARG A 128 -10.21 22.62 1.30
CA ARG A 128 -11.63 22.91 1.45
C ARG A 128 -12.24 22.17 2.63
N CYS A 129 -13.03 22.89 3.43
CA CYS A 129 -13.82 22.34 4.53
C CYS A 129 -15.19 23.03 4.55
N GLY A 130 -16.23 22.37 4.04
CA GLY A 130 -17.55 22.99 3.87
C GLY A 130 -17.47 24.28 3.04
N ALA A 131 -17.92 25.40 3.62
CA ALA A 131 -17.86 26.72 3.00
C ALA A 131 -16.46 27.38 3.05
N SER A 132 -15.56 26.89 3.89
CA SER A 132 -14.21 27.45 4.04
C SER A 132 -13.26 26.91 2.98
N VAL A 133 -12.47 27.80 2.37
CA VAL A 133 -11.51 27.46 1.32
C VAL A 133 -10.23 28.27 1.51
N LEU A 134 -9.08 27.59 1.52
CA LEU A 134 -7.77 28.18 1.26
C LEU A 134 -7.30 27.71 -0.12
N ARG A 135 -7.05 28.64 -1.03
CA ARG A 135 -6.66 28.34 -2.41
C ARG A 135 -5.49 29.20 -2.86
N MET A 136 -4.57 28.58 -3.57
CA MET A 136 -3.47 29.22 -4.30
C MET A 136 -3.51 28.76 -5.76
N ASP A 137 -3.21 29.63 -6.71
CA ASP A 137 -3.09 29.26 -8.13
C ASP A 137 -1.75 29.65 -8.77
N SER A 138 -1.51 29.15 -9.97
CA SER A 138 -0.28 29.36 -10.75
C SER A 138 -0.07 30.80 -11.20
N ALA A 139 -1.09 31.66 -11.13
CA ALA A 139 -0.95 33.09 -11.37
C ALA A 139 -0.47 33.85 -10.11
N GLY A 140 -0.23 33.14 -9.00
CA GLY A 140 0.20 33.72 -7.72
C GLY A 140 -0.95 34.30 -6.89
N ARG A 141 -2.21 34.07 -7.27
CA ARG A 141 -3.35 34.52 -6.47
C ARG A 141 -3.53 33.59 -5.28
N VAL A 142 -3.73 34.19 -4.11
CA VAL A 142 -4.10 33.49 -2.88
C VAL A 142 -5.48 33.97 -2.46
N THR A 143 -6.38 33.03 -2.17
CA THR A 143 -7.75 33.32 -1.74
C THR A 143 -8.07 32.55 -0.48
N ILE A 144 -8.63 33.25 0.50
CA ILE A 144 -9.11 32.67 1.76
C ILE A 144 -10.57 33.07 1.90
N ASN A 145 -11.47 32.09 1.81
CA ASN A 145 -12.91 32.28 1.94
C ASN A 145 -13.43 31.56 3.19
N GLY A 146 -14.41 32.16 3.85
CA GLY A 146 -15.03 31.68 5.08
C GLY A 146 -16.21 32.57 5.45
N THR A 147 -17.01 32.15 6.42
CA THR A 147 -18.14 32.93 6.95
C THR A 147 -17.75 33.87 8.09
N GLU A 148 -16.66 33.54 8.79
CA GLU A 148 -16.12 34.27 9.92
C GLU A 148 -14.59 34.09 9.93
N PHE A 149 -13.86 35.13 10.31
CA PHE A 149 -12.42 35.09 10.47
C PHE A 149 -12.03 35.73 11.81
N SER A 150 -11.24 35.02 12.62
CA SER A 150 -10.56 35.58 13.78
C SER A 150 -9.05 35.56 13.54
N PHE A 151 -8.40 36.70 13.70
CA PHE A 151 -6.95 36.86 13.58
C PHE A 151 -6.39 37.35 14.90
N GLU A 152 -5.94 36.42 15.73
CA GLU A 152 -5.37 36.70 17.05
C GLU A 152 -3.86 36.47 17.05
N ALA A 153 -3.10 37.44 17.56
CA ALA A 153 -1.65 37.33 17.70
C ALA A 153 -1.20 37.94 19.03
N SER A 154 -0.24 37.29 19.70
CA SER A 154 0.43 37.84 20.88
C SER A 154 1.51 38.88 20.52
N GLY A 155 1.97 38.86 19.27
CA GLY A 155 2.88 39.85 18.69
C GLY A 155 2.19 40.68 17.60
N PRO A 156 2.96 41.47 16.83
CA PRO A 156 2.41 42.31 15.77
C PRO A 156 1.81 41.50 14.61
N VAL A 157 0.69 41.99 14.08
CA VAL A 157 0.15 41.60 12.77
C VAL A 157 0.52 42.69 11.76
N GLN A 158 0.97 42.30 10.56
CA GLN A 158 1.37 43.23 9.49
C GLN A 158 0.69 42.84 8.17
N ILE A 159 0.16 43.83 7.45
CA ILE A 159 -0.42 43.67 6.11
C ILE A 159 0.19 44.75 5.23
N THR A 160 0.85 44.32 4.14
CA THR A 160 1.54 45.22 3.22
C THR A 160 1.13 44.88 1.79
N GLY A 161 0.77 45.91 1.04
CA GLY A 161 0.46 45.85 -0.38
C GLY A 161 0.61 47.25 -0.95
N LYS A 162 0.62 47.37 -2.29
CA LYS A 162 0.54 48.69 -2.93
C LYS A 162 -0.72 49.42 -2.48
N ASP A 163 -1.83 48.69 -2.47
CA ASP A 163 -3.13 49.12 -1.98
C ASP A 163 -3.64 48.05 -0.98
N VAL A 164 -4.27 48.48 0.10
CA VAL A 164 -4.90 47.61 1.12
C VAL A 164 -6.29 48.14 1.40
N ASP A 165 -7.29 47.47 0.85
CA ASP A 165 -8.69 47.85 1.00
C ASP A 165 -9.32 47.08 2.17
N ILE A 166 -9.85 47.83 3.13
CA ILE A 166 -10.61 47.31 4.28
C ILE A 166 -11.94 48.08 4.32
N ASN A 167 -13.04 47.34 4.37
CA ASN A 167 -14.39 47.89 4.41
C ASN A 167 -15.14 47.40 5.65
#